data_AF-A0A949UFM9-F1
#
_entry.id   AF-A0A949UFM9-F1
#
_cell.length_a   1.000
_cell.length_b   1.000
_cell.length_c   1.000
_cell.angle_alpha   90.00
_cell.angle_beta   90.00
_cell.angle_gamma   90.00
#
_symmetry.space_group_name_H-M   'P 1'
#
loop_
_entity.id
_entity.type
_entity.pdbx_description
1 polymer ?
#
loop_
_entity_poly.entity_id
_entity_poly.type
_entity_poly.pdbx_seq_one_letter_code
_entity_poly.pdbx_strand_id
1 'polypeptide(L)'
;MLYFSKSIKNGLCGLALISSACVPVVAQSSSGLIGVLPETRDMQLMIIKGAATPSLLGQKSSNYSIMAVSGGALVAIPFQFDDWNVRGFPFVPGGTIAAEGKEGIIEEKDELAFMLRDTGPQADAAVKAAVSGKIISELAFKENGVERYAYVVQDNSERSDKSYTNYDIKTGLIKTTKYSLQVEPDNLLAWSDMYYQGYHGGKKTILDTMKLRVRAKLGFIKATINNNLIPNEVSAVKNGPVRSLIALDASISILGVGLADAGASVTVTDQTIQFPVYLTIPKAAAILSDLQLEVSLDFHELDGVPIRSELGPKEPVYAGDATRGANPQDLDLDLEHSWISGSTGENWDIIAFFSGKEGFKPALDILYKDSRFKSDIDTPERFKGSHPHVGYNVKDVVYGQEIVIGIDLFFDDAFWSKDGLESAVQMLRNPMPLTVTAQ
;
A
#
# COMPACT_ATOMS: atom_id res chain seq x y z
N MET A 1 102.43 17.56 -5.55
CA MET A 1 103.51 16.81 -6.23
C MET A 1 102.91 15.51 -6.73
N LEU A 2 102.91 15.26 -8.05
CA LEU A 2 102.46 14.01 -8.72
C LEU A 2 100.95 13.65 -8.61
N TYR A 3 100.24 13.10 -9.61
CA TYR A 3 100.40 13.14 -11.09
C TYR A 3 99.06 12.75 -11.79
N PHE A 4 98.63 13.55 -12.78
CA PHE A 4 97.86 13.24 -14.01
C PHE A 4 96.66 12.25 -14.14
N SER A 5 95.55 12.79 -14.69
CA SER A 5 94.63 12.26 -15.75
C SER A 5 93.77 11.01 -15.42
N LYS A 6 92.51 10.80 -15.87
CA LYS A 6 91.74 11.21 -17.09
C LYS A 6 90.22 10.92 -16.81
N SER A 7 89.17 11.17 -17.62
CA SER A 7 89.00 11.72 -18.99
C SER A 7 87.54 12.22 -19.23
N ILE A 8 87.39 13.42 -19.84
CA ILE A 8 86.38 13.85 -20.86
C ILE A 8 85.00 13.16 -20.93
N LYS A 9 83.91 13.94 -20.74
CA LYS A 9 82.79 14.25 -21.68
C LYS A 9 81.71 15.07 -20.92
N ASN A 10 81.44 16.33 -21.28
CA ASN A 10 80.50 16.78 -22.32
C ASN A 10 79.11 16.11 -22.21
N GLY A 11 77.98 16.80 -22.01
CA GLY A 11 77.77 18.24 -21.85
C GLY A 11 76.30 18.63 -22.09
N LEU A 12 76.06 19.94 -22.28
CA LEU A 12 74.81 20.62 -22.67
C LEU A 12 73.68 20.78 -21.64
N CYS A 13 73.25 22.03 -21.53
CA CYS A 13 72.02 22.49 -20.89
C CYS A 13 70.77 21.93 -21.57
N GLY A 14 69.75 21.59 -20.78
CA GLY A 14 68.39 21.31 -21.24
C GLY A 14 67.41 22.37 -20.73
N LEU A 15 66.44 22.74 -21.56
CA LEU A 15 65.39 23.71 -21.25
C LEU A 15 64.56 23.30 -20.03
N ALA A 16 64.09 24.29 -19.26
CA ALA A 16 63.05 24.11 -18.28
C ALA A 16 61.70 23.85 -18.99
N LEU A 17 61.29 22.58 -19.06
CA LEU A 17 59.95 22.18 -19.46
C LEU A 17 59.03 22.25 -18.24
N ILE A 18 58.11 23.22 -18.24
CA ILE A 18 56.97 23.23 -17.31
C ILE A 18 55.99 22.16 -17.80
N SER A 19 56.08 20.96 -17.24
CA SER A 19 55.12 19.89 -17.52
C SER A 19 53.80 20.18 -16.82
N SER A 20 52.83 20.74 -17.55
CA SER A 20 51.44 20.75 -17.14
C SER A 20 50.94 19.30 -17.05
N ALA A 21 50.97 18.74 -15.84
CA ALA A 21 50.37 17.46 -15.56
C ALA A 21 48.84 17.60 -15.63
N CYS A 22 48.26 17.29 -16.78
CA CYS A 22 46.84 16.95 -16.87
C CYS A 22 46.60 15.69 -16.06
N VAL A 23 46.31 15.85 -14.77
CA VAL A 23 45.67 14.82 -13.98
C VAL A 23 44.33 14.53 -14.68
N PRO A 24 44.07 13.28 -15.12
CA PRO A 24 42.73 12.95 -15.58
C PRO A 24 41.80 13.11 -14.37
N VAL A 25 40.90 14.09 -14.45
CA VAL A 25 39.76 14.13 -13.54
C VAL A 25 38.92 12.91 -13.88
N VAL A 26 39.17 11.81 -13.17
CA VAL A 26 38.21 10.72 -13.08
C VAL A 26 36.97 11.36 -12.51
N ALA A 27 35.93 11.49 -13.34
CA ALA A 27 34.63 11.89 -12.87
C ALA A 27 34.20 10.82 -11.86
N GLN A 28 34.29 11.16 -10.57
CA GLN A 28 33.64 10.38 -9.53
C GLN A 28 32.14 10.52 -9.81
N SER A 29 31.57 9.50 -10.43
CA SER A 29 30.12 9.31 -10.46
C SER A 29 29.62 9.49 -9.03
N SER A 30 28.66 10.38 -8.81
CA SER A 30 28.10 10.67 -7.50
C SER A 30 27.16 9.56 -7.01
N SER A 31 27.67 8.33 -6.97
CA SER A 31 27.00 7.13 -6.46
C SER A 31 26.91 7.10 -4.93
N GLY A 32 27.14 8.23 -4.25
CA GLY A 32 27.38 8.32 -2.81
C GLY A 32 26.23 8.92 -1.98
N LEU A 33 25.07 9.22 -2.57
CA LEU A 33 23.93 9.86 -1.87
C LEU A 33 22.58 9.13 -2.03
N ILE A 34 22.61 7.88 -2.45
CA ILE A 34 21.47 6.96 -2.26
C ILE A 34 21.48 6.55 -0.78
N GLY A 35 20.89 7.38 0.08
CA GLY A 35 20.69 7.00 1.49
C GLY A 35 19.90 5.69 1.61
N VAL A 36 20.09 4.93 2.68
CA VAL A 36 19.34 3.69 2.91
C VAL A 36 17.88 4.04 3.16
N LEU A 37 16.96 3.45 2.40
CA LEU A 37 15.52 3.57 2.68
C LEU A 37 15.20 2.69 3.90
N PRO A 38 14.42 3.18 4.89
CA PRO A 38 13.75 2.32 5.86
C PRO A 38 12.89 1.26 5.15
N GLU A 39 12.71 0.09 5.75
CA GLU A 39 11.97 -1.01 5.09
C GLU A 39 10.48 -0.66 4.91
N THR A 40 9.90 0.12 5.82
CA THR A 40 8.55 0.71 5.67
C THR A 40 8.45 1.68 4.49
N ARG A 41 9.55 2.34 4.09
CA ARG A 41 9.58 3.15 2.86
C ARG A 41 9.76 2.29 1.61
N ASP A 42 10.38 1.12 1.71
CA ASP A 42 10.62 0.21 0.57
C ASP A 42 9.29 -0.28 -0.05
N MET A 43 8.29 -0.62 0.78
CA MET A 43 6.96 -1.02 0.32
C MET A 43 6.10 0.14 -0.21
N GLN A 44 6.55 1.39 -0.13
CA GLN A 44 5.69 2.53 -0.39
C GLN A 44 5.32 2.63 -1.88
N LEU A 45 4.01 2.63 -2.15
CA LEU A 45 3.45 2.95 -3.45
C LEU A 45 3.48 4.48 -3.64
N MET A 46 4.26 4.96 -4.61
CA MET A 46 4.21 6.36 -5.02
C MET A 46 3.04 6.54 -5.99
N ILE A 47 2.08 7.39 -5.61
CA ILE A 47 0.92 7.77 -6.43
C ILE A 47 1.07 9.24 -6.81
N ILE A 48 1.06 9.53 -8.12
CA ILE A 48 1.19 10.88 -8.67
C ILE A 48 -0.06 11.17 -9.51
N LYS A 49 -0.84 12.16 -9.08
CA LYS A 49 -2.04 12.61 -9.82
C LYS A 49 -1.66 13.31 -11.13
N GLY A 50 -2.48 13.16 -12.17
CA GLY A 50 -2.29 13.87 -13.45
C GLY A 50 -2.17 15.39 -13.29
N ALA A 51 -2.91 15.99 -12.35
CA ALA A 51 -2.80 17.41 -11.99
C ALA A 51 -1.39 17.84 -11.54
N ALA A 52 -0.60 16.93 -10.95
CA ALA A 52 0.79 17.17 -10.57
C ALA A 52 1.80 16.99 -11.73
N THR A 53 1.32 16.59 -12.91
CA THR A 53 2.13 16.37 -14.12
C THR A 53 1.52 17.06 -15.36
N PRO A 54 1.43 18.41 -15.41
CA PRO A 54 0.71 19.12 -16.48
C PRO A 54 1.21 18.84 -17.92
N SER A 55 2.46 18.39 -18.07
CA SER A 55 3.07 17.95 -19.33
C SER A 55 2.47 16.66 -19.90
N LEU A 56 1.75 15.88 -19.08
CA LEU A 56 1.09 14.62 -19.48
C LEU A 56 -0.38 14.81 -19.86
N LEU A 57 -1.02 15.92 -19.46
CA LEU A 57 -2.46 16.08 -19.60
C LEU A 57 -2.92 16.05 -21.07
N GLY A 58 -3.98 15.28 -21.34
CA GLY A 58 -4.53 15.05 -22.67
C GLY A 58 -3.70 14.13 -23.57
N GLN A 59 -2.59 13.56 -23.07
CA GLN A 59 -1.73 12.64 -23.80
C GLN A 59 -2.10 11.17 -23.54
N LYS A 60 -1.74 10.28 -24.45
CA LYS A 60 -1.98 8.85 -24.26
C LYS A 60 -1.00 8.25 -23.26
N SER A 61 -1.49 7.56 -22.24
CA SER A 61 -0.67 6.89 -21.23
C SER A 61 0.30 5.86 -21.83
N SER A 62 -0.09 5.22 -22.94
CA SER A 62 0.73 4.27 -23.70
C SER A 62 2.06 4.85 -24.20
N ASN A 63 2.16 6.17 -24.38
CA ASN A 63 3.32 6.83 -24.99
C ASN A 63 4.48 7.04 -24.02
N TYR A 64 4.32 6.68 -22.74
CA TYR A 64 5.28 6.95 -21.69
C TYR A 64 5.84 5.66 -21.08
N SER A 65 7.08 5.72 -20.63
CA SER A 65 7.68 4.79 -19.68
C SER A 65 8.13 5.54 -18.43
N ILE A 66 8.12 4.87 -17.28
CA ILE A 66 8.87 5.34 -16.11
C ILE A 66 10.19 4.59 -16.04
N MET A 67 11.28 5.34 -15.88
CA MET A 67 12.63 4.79 -15.81
C MET A 67 13.36 5.28 -14.56
N ALA A 68 14.25 4.47 -14.03
CA ALA A 68 15.14 4.82 -12.92
C ALA A 68 16.58 4.47 -13.29
N VAL A 69 17.55 5.11 -12.64
CA VAL A 69 18.96 4.78 -12.89
C VAL A 69 19.32 3.46 -12.18
N SER A 70 19.77 2.48 -12.95
CA SER A 70 20.31 1.22 -12.44
C SER A 70 21.49 0.77 -13.30
N GLY A 71 22.55 0.27 -12.68
CA GLY A 71 23.76 -0.15 -13.39
C GLY A 71 24.47 0.94 -14.22
N GLY A 72 24.18 2.22 -13.95
CA GLY A 72 24.71 3.36 -14.72
C GLY A 72 23.92 3.72 -15.99
N ALA A 73 22.72 3.16 -16.20
CA ALA A 73 21.81 3.51 -17.29
C ALA A 73 20.40 3.79 -16.75
N LEU A 74 19.56 4.48 -17.54
CA LEU A 74 18.12 4.49 -17.28
C LEU A 74 17.53 3.16 -17.74
N VAL A 75 16.79 2.50 -16.85
CA VAL A 75 16.06 1.25 -17.14
C VAL A 75 14.59 1.41 -16.77
N ALA A 76 13.69 0.79 -17.53
CA ALA A 76 12.26 0.81 -17.24
C ALA A 76 11.94 0.09 -15.92
N ILE A 77 11.12 0.71 -15.08
CA ILE A 77 10.64 0.15 -13.81
C ILE A 77 9.18 -0.29 -13.93
N PRO A 78 8.64 -1.07 -12.97
CA PRO A 78 7.20 -1.31 -12.87
C PRO A 78 6.44 0.00 -12.64
N PHE A 79 5.50 0.29 -13.53
CA PHE A 79 4.58 1.41 -13.38
C PHE A 79 3.23 1.07 -13.99
N GLN A 80 2.19 1.79 -13.59
CA GLN A 80 0.90 1.79 -14.26
C GLN A 80 0.27 3.18 -14.25
N PHE A 81 -0.53 3.45 -15.28
CA PHE A 81 -1.49 4.54 -15.28
C PHE A 81 -2.88 3.94 -15.00
N ASP A 82 -3.59 4.52 -14.04
CA ASP A 82 -4.93 4.16 -13.67
C ASP A 82 -5.85 5.38 -13.83
N ASP A 83 -6.78 5.26 -14.79
CA ASP A 83 -7.84 6.24 -15.02
C ASP A 83 -8.76 6.33 -13.80
N TRP A 84 -9.49 7.44 -13.65
CA TRP A 84 -10.44 7.62 -12.53
C TRP A 84 -11.88 7.22 -12.88
N ASN A 85 -12.69 6.90 -11.88
CA ASN A 85 -14.12 6.57 -12.03
C ASN A 85 -15.04 7.58 -11.33
N VAL A 86 -16.31 7.62 -11.76
CA VAL A 86 -17.29 8.62 -11.30
C VAL A 86 -17.65 8.56 -9.81
N ARG A 87 -17.25 7.51 -9.08
CA ARG A 87 -17.42 7.40 -7.62
C ARG A 87 -16.21 7.86 -6.81
N GLY A 88 -15.10 8.19 -7.47
CA GLY A 88 -13.90 8.68 -6.81
C GLY A 88 -12.85 7.60 -6.49
N PHE A 89 -12.77 6.55 -7.30
CA PHE A 89 -11.76 5.48 -7.17
C PHE A 89 -11.06 5.22 -8.51
N PRO A 90 -9.95 4.44 -8.53
CA PRO A 90 -9.39 3.90 -9.76
C PRO A 90 -10.46 3.18 -10.61
N PHE A 91 -10.43 3.40 -11.92
CA PHE A 91 -11.29 2.74 -12.89
C PHE A 91 -10.79 1.32 -13.19
N VAL A 92 -11.73 0.38 -13.24
CA VAL A 92 -11.47 -1.01 -13.57
C VAL A 92 -12.26 -1.34 -14.84
N PRO A 93 -11.61 -1.44 -16.02
CA PRO A 93 -12.28 -1.70 -17.28
C PRO A 93 -13.14 -2.98 -17.24
N GLY A 94 -14.38 -2.87 -17.70
CA GLY A 94 -15.38 -3.93 -17.65
C GLY A 94 -16.26 -3.95 -16.39
N GLY A 95 -15.93 -3.16 -15.37
CA GLY A 95 -16.74 -3.03 -14.15
C GLY A 95 -18.04 -2.22 -14.36
N THR A 96 -18.90 -2.22 -13.35
CA THR A 96 -20.21 -1.53 -13.37
C THR A 96 -20.12 -0.01 -13.28
N ILE A 97 -19.06 0.53 -12.66
CA ILE A 97 -18.84 1.98 -12.51
C ILE A 97 -18.16 2.52 -13.77
N ALA A 98 -18.77 3.51 -14.41
CA ALA A 98 -18.19 4.21 -15.54
C ALA A 98 -16.91 5.00 -15.19
N ALA A 99 -15.97 5.05 -16.13
CA ALA A 99 -14.84 5.96 -16.08
C ALA A 99 -15.30 7.43 -16.00
N GLU A 100 -14.56 8.25 -15.27
CA GLU A 100 -14.69 9.70 -15.29
C GLU A 100 -13.71 10.25 -16.33
N GLY A 101 -14.19 10.52 -17.55
CA GLY A 101 -13.35 11.03 -18.64
C GLY A 101 -13.13 10.02 -19.77
N LYS A 102 -11.89 9.82 -20.20
CA LYS A 102 -11.49 9.03 -21.37
C LYS A 102 -10.35 8.06 -21.04
N GLU A 103 -10.69 6.78 -20.96
CA GLU A 103 -9.73 5.68 -20.77
C GLU A 103 -8.48 5.80 -21.67
N GLY A 104 -7.31 5.73 -21.05
CA GLY A 104 -6.00 5.80 -21.68
C GLY A 104 -5.52 7.21 -22.06
N ILE A 105 -6.29 8.26 -21.77
CA ILE A 105 -5.90 9.66 -21.91
C ILE A 105 -5.69 10.24 -20.51
N ILE A 106 -4.48 10.73 -20.22
CA ILE A 106 -4.14 11.21 -18.87
C ILE A 106 -4.91 12.50 -18.57
N GLU A 107 -5.77 12.45 -17.56
CA GLU A 107 -6.58 13.54 -17.02
C GLU A 107 -6.18 13.86 -15.58
N GLU A 108 -6.71 14.96 -15.01
CA GLU A 108 -6.21 15.53 -13.75
C GLU A 108 -6.28 14.60 -12.54
N LYS A 109 -7.28 13.70 -12.53
CA LYS A 109 -7.58 12.78 -11.42
C LYS A 109 -6.87 11.43 -11.52
N ASP A 110 -6.35 11.10 -12.70
CA ASP A 110 -5.72 9.81 -12.97
C ASP A 110 -4.42 9.67 -12.17
N GLU A 111 -4.01 8.41 -11.97
CA GLU A 111 -2.86 8.08 -11.14
C GLU A 111 -1.77 7.41 -11.95
N LEU A 112 -0.58 7.99 -11.93
CA LEU A 112 0.66 7.27 -12.17
C LEU A 112 1.10 6.59 -10.87
N ALA A 113 1.25 5.27 -10.87
CA ALA A 113 1.62 4.47 -9.71
C ALA A 113 2.88 3.63 -9.96
N PHE A 114 3.84 3.66 -9.03
CA PHE A 114 5.06 2.81 -9.02
C PHE A 114 5.63 2.64 -7.60
N MET A 115 6.44 1.61 -7.36
CA MET A 115 7.05 1.37 -6.03
C MET A 115 8.25 2.29 -5.79
N LEU A 116 8.35 2.88 -4.60
CA LEU A 116 9.47 3.76 -4.23
C LEU A 116 10.83 3.02 -4.30
N ARG A 117 10.87 1.73 -3.92
CA ARG A 117 12.10 0.90 -4.00
C ARG A 117 12.68 0.70 -5.39
N ASP A 118 11.90 0.87 -6.45
CA ASP A 118 12.40 0.76 -7.84
C ASP A 118 13.10 2.05 -8.32
N THR A 119 13.05 3.13 -7.56
CA THR A 119 13.72 4.40 -7.89
C THR A 119 15.24 4.34 -7.66
N GLY A 120 15.99 5.20 -8.36
CA GLY A 120 17.46 5.17 -8.41
C GLY A 120 18.13 6.45 -7.92
N PRO A 121 19.46 6.59 -8.12
CA PRO A 121 20.14 7.89 -8.02
C PRO A 121 19.68 8.84 -9.14
N GLN A 122 20.02 10.13 -8.99
CA GLN A 122 19.82 11.10 -10.05
C GLN A 122 20.66 10.74 -11.29
N ALA A 123 20.05 10.83 -12.48
CA ALA A 123 20.76 10.65 -13.74
C ALA A 123 21.64 11.87 -14.05
N ASP A 124 22.92 11.62 -14.37
CA ASP A 124 23.79 12.67 -14.91
C ASP A 124 23.46 13.01 -16.37
N ALA A 125 24.12 14.03 -16.92
CA ALA A 125 23.88 14.50 -18.28
C ALA A 125 24.18 13.45 -19.37
N ALA A 126 25.13 12.53 -19.15
CA ALA A 126 25.46 11.48 -20.10
C ALA A 126 24.39 10.37 -20.09
N VAL A 127 23.94 9.96 -18.90
CA VAL A 127 22.84 9.01 -18.72
C VAL A 127 21.53 9.57 -19.31
N LYS A 128 21.22 10.85 -19.07
CA LYS A 128 20.06 11.54 -19.65
C LYS A 128 20.13 11.64 -21.18
N ALA A 129 21.32 11.77 -21.77
CA ALA A 129 21.50 11.86 -23.22
C ALA A 129 21.52 10.49 -23.93
N ALA A 130 21.71 9.39 -23.20
CA ALA A 130 21.82 8.04 -23.75
C ALA A 130 20.47 7.28 -23.86
N VAL A 131 19.41 7.76 -23.20
CA VAL A 131 18.10 7.09 -23.19
C VAL A 131 17.37 7.26 -24.53
N SER A 132 16.64 6.24 -24.96
CA SER A 132 15.72 6.37 -26.10
C SER A 132 14.45 7.10 -25.69
N GLY A 133 13.98 8.02 -26.54
CA GLY A 133 12.82 8.88 -26.25
C GLY A 133 13.22 10.23 -25.66
N LYS A 134 12.24 10.97 -25.11
CA LYS A 134 12.45 12.28 -24.47
C LYS A 134 12.09 12.21 -22.99
N ILE A 135 13.04 12.49 -22.10
CA ILE A 135 12.73 12.78 -20.69
C ILE A 135 11.91 14.09 -20.65
N ILE A 136 10.71 14.03 -20.09
CA ILE A 136 9.82 15.20 -19.95
C ILE A 136 9.61 15.63 -18.50
N SER A 137 9.92 14.77 -17.53
CA SER A 137 9.87 15.10 -16.11
C SER A 137 10.86 14.25 -15.30
N GLU A 138 11.57 14.89 -14.37
CA GLU A 138 12.31 14.26 -13.28
C GLU A 138 11.43 14.27 -12.02
N LEU A 139 11.31 13.11 -11.38
CA LEU A 139 10.56 12.88 -10.15
C LEU A 139 11.58 12.66 -9.04
N ALA A 140 11.70 13.61 -8.12
CA ALA A 140 12.67 13.55 -7.02
C ALA A 140 11.96 13.34 -5.69
N PHE A 141 12.35 12.30 -4.95
CA PHE A 141 11.84 11.98 -3.62
C PHE A 141 12.96 12.22 -2.59
N LYS A 142 12.70 13.06 -1.58
CA LYS A 142 13.73 13.50 -0.63
C LYS A 142 13.21 13.55 0.81
N GLU A 143 13.87 12.83 1.70
CA GLU A 143 13.56 12.81 3.13
C GLU A 143 14.82 12.41 3.93
N ASN A 144 15.13 13.11 5.03
CA ASN A 144 16.16 12.69 6.01
C ASN A 144 17.53 12.30 5.43
N GLY A 145 17.97 12.94 4.33
CA GLY A 145 19.24 12.64 3.65
C GLY A 145 19.19 11.43 2.70
N VAL A 146 18.03 10.78 2.57
CA VAL A 146 17.72 9.81 1.52
C VAL A 146 17.20 10.58 0.31
N GLU A 147 17.85 10.40 -0.84
CA GLU A 147 17.35 10.86 -2.13
C GLU A 147 17.08 9.69 -3.07
N ARG A 148 16.04 9.84 -3.89
CA ARG A 148 15.55 8.85 -4.85
C ARG A 148 14.96 9.55 -6.08
N TYR A 149 15.17 8.97 -7.26
CA TYR A 149 14.81 9.60 -8.52
C TYR A 149 14.17 8.60 -9.51
N ALA A 150 13.16 9.09 -10.22
CA ALA A 150 12.55 8.43 -11.37
C ALA A 150 12.30 9.45 -12.50
N TYR A 151 12.09 8.95 -13.71
CA TYR A 151 12.05 9.74 -14.94
C TYR A 151 10.85 9.35 -15.79
N VAL A 152 10.04 10.34 -16.16
CA VAL A 152 8.95 10.16 -17.14
C VAL A 152 9.54 10.37 -18.52
N VAL A 153 9.55 9.32 -19.34
CA VAL A 153 10.16 9.32 -20.68
C VAL A 153 9.08 9.10 -21.73
N GLN A 154 8.94 10.08 -22.62
CA GLN A 154 8.04 10.05 -23.78
C GLN A 154 8.66 9.29 -24.95
N ASP A 155 7.82 8.62 -25.74
CA ASP A 155 8.19 7.86 -26.95
C ASP A 155 9.21 6.73 -26.66
N ASN A 156 9.17 6.20 -25.43
CA ASN A 156 9.93 5.04 -25.00
C ASN A 156 8.99 3.83 -24.78
N SER A 157 9.32 2.71 -25.44
CA SER A 157 8.53 1.48 -25.44
C SER A 157 9.04 0.41 -24.46
N GLU A 158 10.13 0.68 -23.74
CA GLU A 158 10.69 -0.25 -22.75
C GLU A 158 9.74 -0.39 -21.55
N ARG A 159 9.64 -1.61 -21.02
CA ARG A 159 8.81 -1.97 -19.87
C ARG A 159 9.60 -2.93 -19.00
N SER A 160 9.41 -2.85 -17.68
CA SER A 160 9.93 -3.88 -16.77
C SER A 160 9.16 -5.18 -16.94
N ASP A 161 9.84 -6.30 -16.75
CA ASP A 161 9.28 -7.65 -16.67
C ASP A 161 8.80 -8.03 -15.26
N LYS A 162 9.18 -7.25 -14.23
CA LYS A 162 8.69 -7.42 -12.86
C LYS A 162 7.19 -7.10 -12.79
N SER A 163 6.46 -7.96 -12.08
CA SER A 163 5.08 -7.72 -11.62
C SER A 163 4.99 -8.12 -10.15
N TYR A 164 4.38 -7.27 -9.33
CA TYR A 164 4.31 -7.44 -7.88
C TYR A 164 3.07 -8.15 -7.38
N THR A 165 2.01 -8.23 -8.18
CA THR A 165 0.72 -8.75 -7.73
C THR A 165 -0.13 -9.24 -8.90
N ASN A 166 -0.98 -10.22 -8.60
CA ASN A 166 -1.99 -10.72 -9.49
C ASN A 166 -3.19 -11.22 -8.67
N TYR A 167 -4.39 -10.93 -9.14
CA TYR A 167 -5.62 -11.59 -8.71
C TYR A 167 -6.18 -12.46 -9.84
N ASP A 168 -6.34 -13.76 -9.56
CA ASP A 168 -7.05 -14.70 -10.44
C ASP A 168 -8.52 -14.79 -10.01
N ILE A 169 -9.38 -14.10 -10.76
CA ILE A 169 -10.83 -14.09 -10.58
C ILE A 169 -11.47 -15.49 -10.61
N LYS A 170 -10.86 -16.47 -11.30
CA LYS A 170 -11.43 -17.83 -11.41
C LYS A 170 -11.16 -18.69 -10.20
N THR A 171 -10.03 -18.45 -9.53
CA THR A 171 -9.62 -19.24 -8.37
C THR A 171 -9.74 -18.48 -7.06
N GLY A 172 -10.06 -17.18 -7.08
CA GLY A 172 -10.10 -16.34 -5.88
C GLY A 172 -8.71 -16.12 -5.25
N LEU A 173 -7.62 -16.38 -5.99
CA LEU A 173 -6.27 -16.27 -5.44
C LEU A 173 -5.70 -14.88 -5.68
N ILE A 174 -5.45 -14.15 -4.60
CA ILE A 174 -4.55 -13.00 -4.58
C ILE A 174 -3.14 -13.53 -4.35
N LYS A 175 -2.19 -13.16 -5.21
CA LYS A 175 -0.78 -13.55 -5.10
C LYS A 175 0.14 -12.37 -5.37
N THR A 176 1.03 -12.07 -4.44
CA THR A 176 2.07 -11.04 -4.55
C THR A 176 3.47 -11.66 -4.45
N THR A 177 4.54 -10.85 -4.39
CA THR A 177 5.88 -11.38 -4.10
C THR A 177 6.12 -11.60 -2.60
N LYS A 178 5.29 -11.01 -1.75
CA LYS A 178 5.40 -11.05 -0.28
C LYS A 178 4.29 -11.84 0.41
N TYR A 179 3.12 -12.01 -0.19
CA TYR A 179 2.04 -12.81 0.40
C TYR A 179 1.13 -13.47 -0.65
N SER A 180 0.30 -14.40 -0.18
CA SER A 180 -0.87 -14.87 -0.92
C SER A 180 -2.07 -14.90 0.01
N LEU A 181 -3.24 -14.52 -0.51
CA LEU A 181 -4.52 -14.59 0.18
C LEU A 181 -5.52 -15.31 -0.73
N GLN A 182 -6.09 -16.40 -0.21
CA GLN A 182 -7.19 -17.12 -0.86
C GLN A 182 -8.53 -16.55 -0.40
N VAL A 183 -9.37 -16.11 -1.33
CA VAL A 183 -10.79 -15.80 -1.10
C VAL A 183 -11.68 -16.82 -1.83
N GLU A 184 -12.96 -16.88 -1.48
CA GLU A 184 -13.93 -17.58 -2.33
C GLU A 184 -14.09 -16.83 -3.67
N PRO A 185 -14.03 -17.50 -4.84
CA PRO A 185 -14.13 -16.83 -6.15
C PRO A 185 -15.42 -16.00 -6.31
N ASP A 186 -16.52 -16.54 -5.81
CA ASP A 186 -17.86 -15.93 -5.86
C ASP A 186 -18.17 -15.07 -4.61
N ASN A 187 -17.20 -14.84 -3.71
CA ASN A 187 -17.37 -14.00 -2.52
C ASN A 187 -16.03 -13.44 -2.01
N LEU A 188 -15.64 -12.25 -2.49
CA LEU A 188 -14.40 -11.55 -2.10
C LEU A 188 -14.36 -11.17 -0.60
N LEU A 189 -15.50 -11.23 0.10
CA LEU A 189 -15.62 -11.00 1.54
C LEU A 189 -15.36 -12.26 2.38
N ALA A 190 -15.31 -13.45 1.76
CA ALA A 190 -14.99 -14.71 2.44
C ALA A 190 -13.49 -15.02 2.26
N TRP A 191 -12.70 -14.68 3.28
CA TRP A 191 -11.25 -14.86 3.26
C TRP A 191 -10.87 -16.18 3.91
N SER A 192 -9.78 -16.78 3.44
CA SER A 192 -9.29 -18.05 3.95
C SER A 192 -7.77 -18.02 4.13
N ASP A 193 -7.00 -18.81 3.38
CA ASP A 193 -5.59 -19.00 3.63
C ASP A 193 -4.76 -17.77 3.27
N MET A 194 -4.17 -17.14 4.30
CA MET A 194 -3.19 -16.08 4.17
C MET A 194 -1.80 -16.58 4.57
N TYR A 195 -0.87 -16.58 3.61
CA TYR A 195 0.53 -16.94 3.80
C TYR A 195 1.42 -15.73 3.51
N TYR A 196 2.45 -15.52 4.33
CA TYR A 196 3.44 -14.46 4.15
C TYR A 196 4.84 -15.04 3.88
N GLN A 197 5.55 -14.45 2.93
CA GLN A 197 6.86 -14.89 2.46
C GLN A 197 7.93 -14.51 3.49
N GLY A 198 8.57 -15.52 4.08
CA GLY A 198 9.57 -15.33 5.14
C GLY A 198 9.00 -15.42 6.56
N TYR A 199 7.69 -15.66 6.73
CA TYR A 199 7.09 -15.95 8.03
C TYR A 199 7.72 -17.21 8.66
N HIS A 200 8.14 -17.11 9.93
CA HIS A 200 8.86 -18.16 10.65
C HIS A 200 7.97 -19.03 11.54
N GLY A 201 6.71 -18.62 11.82
CA GLY A 201 5.73 -19.37 12.62
C GLY A 201 5.18 -20.65 11.97
N GLY A 202 5.85 -21.18 10.95
CA GLY A 202 5.56 -22.44 10.28
C GLY A 202 4.64 -22.32 9.07
N LYS A 203 4.35 -23.48 8.44
CA LYS A 203 3.49 -23.58 7.26
C LYS A 203 2.00 -23.64 7.66
N LYS A 204 1.49 -22.56 8.26
CA LYS A 204 0.07 -22.39 8.57
C LYS A 204 -0.44 -21.04 8.07
N THR A 205 -1.75 -20.90 7.93
CA THR A 205 -2.37 -19.60 7.62
C THR A 205 -2.27 -18.68 8.85
N ILE A 206 -2.05 -17.40 8.61
CA ILE A 206 -2.01 -16.36 9.65
C ILE A 206 -3.43 -15.95 10.06
N LEU A 207 -4.36 -15.97 9.09
CA LEU A 207 -5.78 -15.65 9.28
C LEU A 207 -6.65 -16.89 9.30
N ASP A 208 -7.73 -16.84 10.07
CA ASP A 208 -8.90 -17.68 9.80
C ASP A 208 -9.73 -17.04 8.68
N THR A 209 -10.27 -15.84 8.93
CA THR A 209 -11.12 -15.09 7.99
C THR A 209 -11.20 -13.60 8.36
N MET A 210 -11.60 -12.78 7.39
CA MET A 210 -12.14 -11.44 7.63
C MET A 210 -13.61 -11.58 8.09
N LYS A 211 -14.05 -10.71 9.00
CA LYS A 211 -15.42 -10.66 9.54
C LYS A 211 -16.01 -9.26 9.34
N LEU A 212 -17.09 -9.22 8.56
CA LEU A 212 -17.99 -8.08 8.37
C LEU A 212 -19.30 -8.37 9.10
N ARG A 213 -19.81 -7.44 9.91
CA ARG A 213 -21.15 -7.53 10.51
C ARG A 213 -21.94 -6.24 10.23
N VAL A 214 -23.18 -6.39 9.79
CA VAL A 214 -24.14 -5.28 9.71
C VAL A 214 -25.23 -5.54 10.74
N ARG A 215 -25.34 -4.68 11.75
CA ARG A 215 -26.34 -4.80 12.82
C ARG A 215 -27.35 -3.68 12.69
N ALA A 216 -28.63 -3.99 12.91
CA ALA A 216 -29.70 -2.98 12.96
C ALA A 216 -30.90 -3.48 13.77
N LYS A 217 -31.81 -2.55 14.11
CA LYS A 217 -33.07 -2.85 14.80
C LYS A 217 -34.28 -2.25 14.08
N LEU A 218 -35.39 -2.99 14.07
CA LEU A 218 -36.71 -2.49 13.69
C LEU A 218 -37.64 -2.65 14.90
N GLY A 219 -37.86 -1.55 15.63
CA GLY A 219 -38.52 -1.59 16.93
C GLY A 219 -37.74 -2.45 17.93
N PHE A 220 -38.37 -3.52 18.43
CA PHE A 220 -37.74 -4.48 19.34
C PHE A 220 -36.97 -5.60 18.63
N ILE A 221 -37.17 -5.79 17.33
CA ILE A 221 -36.51 -6.84 16.55
C ILE A 221 -35.08 -6.40 16.26
N LYS A 222 -34.10 -7.24 16.60
CA LYS A 222 -32.68 -7.05 16.30
C LYS A 222 -32.26 -8.03 15.20
N ALA A 223 -31.40 -7.59 14.29
CA ALA A 223 -30.81 -8.44 13.26
C ALA A 223 -29.29 -8.22 13.17
N THR A 224 -28.59 -9.23 12.63
CA THR A 224 -27.18 -9.15 12.26
C THR A 224 -26.99 -9.94 10.97
N ILE A 225 -26.34 -9.32 9.99
CA ILE A 225 -25.89 -9.92 8.74
C ILE A 225 -24.37 -10.13 8.85
N ASN A 226 -23.86 -11.22 8.29
CA ASN A 226 -22.43 -11.51 8.17
C ASN A 226 -22.01 -11.69 6.70
N ASN A 227 -20.72 -11.95 6.45
CA ASN A 227 -20.12 -12.12 5.13
C ASN A 227 -20.90 -13.09 4.21
N ASN A 228 -21.50 -14.15 4.77
CA ASN A 228 -22.22 -15.18 4.03
C ASN A 228 -23.63 -14.76 3.60
N LEU A 229 -24.13 -13.64 4.13
CA LEU A 229 -25.46 -13.09 3.91
C LEU A 229 -25.44 -11.78 3.12
N ILE A 230 -24.29 -11.41 2.55
CA ILE A 230 -24.10 -10.25 1.68
C ILE A 230 -23.80 -10.78 0.26
N PRO A 231 -24.80 -10.83 -0.64
CA PRO A 231 -24.57 -11.07 -2.05
C PRO A 231 -23.52 -10.09 -2.59
N ASN A 232 -22.45 -10.61 -3.17
CA ASN A 232 -21.42 -9.84 -3.84
C ASN A 232 -20.83 -10.63 -5.01
N GLU A 233 -20.34 -9.94 -6.03
CA GLU A 233 -19.66 -10.53 -7.18
C GLU A 233 -18.50 -9.63 -7.63
N VAL A 234 -17.40 -10.23 -8.06
CA VAL A 234 -16.30 -9.49 -8.70
C VAL A 234 -16.70 -9.21 -10.14
N SER A 235 -17.06 -7.97 -10.46
CA SER A 235 -17.49 -7.59 -11.80
C SER A 235 -16.33 -7.36 -12.76
N ALA A 236 -15.16 -6.90 -12.27
CA ALA A 236 -13.97 -6.74 -13.11
C ALA A 236 -12.66 -6.71 -12.31
N VAL A 237 -11.54 -6.94 -13.03
CA VAL A 237 -10.18 -6.94 -12.49
C VAL A 237 -9.22 -6.29 -13.48
N LYS A 238 -8.41 -5.33 -13.00
CA LYS A 238 -7.25 -4.78 -13.71
C LYS A 238 -5.98 -5.20 -12.98
N ASN A 239 -5.32 -6.24 -13.48
CA ASN A 239 -4.03 -6.69 -12.98
C ASN A 239 -2.90 -5.84 -13.61
N GLY A 240 -2.36 -4.88 -12.86
CA GLY A 240 -1.19 -4.10 -13.25
C GLY A 240 0.13 -4.70 -12.71
N PRO A 241 1.30 -4.22 -13.17
CA PRO A 241 2.58 -4.68 -12.66
C PRO A 241 2.87 -4.19 -11.22
N VAL A 242 2.15 -3.17 -10.73
CA VAL A 242 2.39 -2.57 -9.41
C VAL A 242 1.26 -2.86 -8.42
N ARG A 243 0.01 -2.70 -8.86
CA ARG A 243 -1.20 -3.01 -8.10
C ARG A 243 -2.25 -3.72 -8.95
N SER A 244 -2.98 -4.63 -8.33
CA SER A 244 -4.21 -5.22 -8.87
C SER A 244 -5.40 -4.44 -8.32
N LEU A 245 -6.30 -4.03 -9.21
CA LEU A 245 -7.54 -3.32 -8.88
C LEU A 245 -8.72 -4.26 -9.13
N ILE A 246 -9.56 -4.47 -8.13
CA ILE A 246 -10.67 -5.43 -8.16
C ILE A 246 -11.96 -4.64 -7.90
N ALA A 247 -12.85 -4.61 -8.90
CA ALA A 247 -14.19 -4.07 -8.75
C ALA A 247 -15.12 -5.14 -8.18
N LEU A 248 -15.76 -4.81 -7.05
CA LEU A 248 -16.76 -5.64 -6.39
C LEU A 248 -18.10 -4.91 -6.41
N ASP A 249 -19.16 -5.59 -6.83
CA ASP A 249 -20.54 -5.15 -6.63
C ASP A 249 -21.15 -5.94 -5.48
N ALA A 250 -21.94 -5.29 -4.62
CA ALA A 250 -22.55 -5.92 -3.45
C ALA A 250 -23.92 -5.32 -3.12
N SER A 251 -24.81 -6.14 -2.56
CA SER A 251 -26.11 -5.67 -2.07
C SER A 251 -26.29 -6.04 -0.61
N ILE A 252 -26.68 -5.07 0.21
CA ILE A 252 -26.93 -5.26 1.64
C ILE A 252 -28.41 -4.99 1.90
N SER A 253 -29.12 -5.95 2.52
CA SER A 253 -30.54 -5.82 2.88
C SER A 253 -30.82 -6.48 4.23
N ILE A 254 -31.33 -5.72 5.21
CA ILE A 254 -31.63 -6.20 6.57
C ILE A 254 -33.11 -6.02 6.91
N LEU A 255 -33.72 -7.02 7.54
CA LEU A 255 -35.14 -6.97 7.98
C LEU A 255 -36.12 -6.57 6.85
N GLY A 256 -35.82 -6.94 5.60
CA GLY A 256 -36.60 -6.58 4.40
C GLY A 256 -36.36 -5.16 3.87
N VAL A 257 -35.45 -4.40 4.48
CA VAL A 257 -35.04 -3.05 4.07
C VAL A 257 -33.74 -3.14 3.27
N GLY A 258 -33.77 -2.68 2.02
CA GLY A 258 -32.54 -2.45 1.24
C GLY A 258 -31.70 -1.37 1.90
N LEU A 259 -30.50 -1.75 2.36
CA LEU A 259 -29.58 -0.86 3.06
C LEU A 259 -28.62 -0.15 2.11
N ALA A 260 -28.13 -0.84 1.07
CA ALA A 260 -27.21 -0.24 0.12
C ALA A 260 -27.20 -0.99 -1.21
N ASP A 261 -27.19 -0.21 -2.29
CA ASP A 261 -26.35 -0.53 -3.44
C ASP A 261 -24.92 -0.21 -3.02
N ALA A 262 -24.10 -1.24 -2.87
CA ALA A 262 -22.75 -1.15 -2.35
C ALA A 262 -21.75 -1.71 -3.36
N GLY A 263 -20.48 -1.44 -3.14
CA GLY A 263 -19.41 -2.10 -3.83
C GLY A 263 -18.06 -1.68 -3.28
N ALA A 264 -16.99 -2.24 -3.82
CA ALA A 264 -15.64 -1.89 -3.44
C ALA A 264 -14.73 -1.73 -4.67
N SER A 265 -13.69 -0.91 -4.51
CA SER A 265 -12.57 -0.82 -5.44
C SER A 265 -11.32 -1.28 -4.71
N VAL A 266 -11.19 -2.59 -4.54
CA VAL A 266 -10.14 -3.19 -3.70
C VAL A 266 -8.80 -3.02 -4.42
N THR A 267 -7.83 -2.44 -3.72
CA THR A 267 -6.47 -2.26 -4.22
C THR A 267 -5.53 -3.22 -3.50
N VAL A 268 -4.86 -4.06 -4.27
CA VAL A 268 -3.85 -5.01 -3.80
C VAL A 268 -2.50 -4.55 -4.33
N THR A 269 -1.55 -4.24 -3.45
CA THR A 269 -0.13 -4.00 -3.80
C THR A 269 0.71 -5.21 -3.37
N ASP A 270 2.03 -5.14 -3.51
CA ASP A 270 2.93 -6.20 -3.02
C ASP A 270 2.73 -6.53 -1.53
N GLN A 271 2.43 -5.52 -0.70
CA GLN A 271 2.43 -5.58 0.77
C GLN A 271 1.20 -4.92 1.42
N THR A 272 0.20 -4.53 0.63
CA THR A 272 -1.00 -3.82 1.09
C THR A 272 -2.26 -4.44 0.51
N ILE A 273 -3.33 -4.47 1.30
CA ILE A 273 -4.72 -4.62 0.82
C ILE A 273 -5.50 -3.42 1.34
N GLN A 274 -6.02 -2.59 0.43
CA GLN A 274 -6.94 -1.51 0.74
C GLN A 274 -8.34 -1.92 0.27
N PHE A 275 -9.31 -1.93 1.17
CA PHE A 275 -10.68 -2.39 0.89
C PHE A 275 -11.71 -1.26 1.09
N PRO A 276 -11.69 -0.20 0.25
CA PRO A 276 -12.67 0.88 0.34
C PRO A 276 -14.02 0.41 -0.20
N VAL A 277 -15.02 0.35 0.67
CA VAL A 277 -16.42 0.05 0.34
C VAL A 277 -17.18 1.37 0.23
N TYR A 278 -17.77 1.63 -0.94
CA TYR A 278 -18.73 2.71 -1.12
C TYR A 278 -20.16 2.19 -0.88
N LEU A 279 -20.96 2.98 -0.17
CA LEU A 279 -22.28 2.58 0.34
C LEU A 279 -23.24 3.75 0.11
N THR A 280 -24.41 3.51 -0.50
CA THR A 280 -25.48 4.52 -0.56
C THR A 280 -26.67 4.08 0.27
N ILE A 281 -26.80 4.64 1.48
CA ILE A 281 -27.88 4.25 2.39
C ILE A 281 -29.12 5.12 2.13
N PRO A 282 -30.28 4.55 1.74
CA PRO A 282 -31.44 5.36 1.38
C PRO A 282 -32.10 6.00 2.60
N LYS A 283 -32.68 7.19 2.44
CA LYS A 283 -33.43 7.88 3.53
C LYS A 283 -34.57 7.03 4.11
N ALA A 284 -35.16 6.16 3.30
CA ALA A 284 -36.22 5.24 3.72
C ALA A 284 -35.73 4.21 4.77
N ALA A 285 -34.43 3.90 4.82
CA ALA A 285 -33.86 2.98 5.81
C ALA A 285 -33.80 3.58 7.22
N ALA A 286 -34.08 4.87 7.42
CA ALA A 286 -34.14 5.52 8.74
C ALA A 286 -35.27 5.00 9.66
N ILE A 287 -36.12 4.07 9.18
CA ILE A 287 -37.00 3.26 10.04
C ILE A 287 -36.21 2.25 10.90
N LEU A 288 -34.97 1.95 10.52
CA LEU A 288 -34.03 1.18 11.31
C LEU A 288 -33.34 2.10 12.31
N SER A 289 -33.12 1.57 13.51
CA SER A 289 -32.31 2.22 14.55
C SER A 289 -31.11 1.36 14.91
N ASP A 290 -30.08 1.99 15.49
CA ASP A 290 -28.84 1.32 15.92
C ASP A 290 -28.15 0.56 14.77
N LEU A 291 -27.98 1.24 13.63
CA LEU A 291 -27.23 0.72 12.48
C LEU A 291 -25.72 0.81 12.78
N GLN A 292 -25.08 -0.35 12.87
CA GLN A 292 -23.64 -0.48 13.14
C GLN A 292 -22.97 -1.39 12.11
N LEU A 293 -21.72 -1.10 11.80
CA LEU A 293 -20.87 -1.88 10.88
C LEU A 293 -19.60 -2.30 11.61
N GLU A 294 -19.40 -3.60 11.80
CA GLU A 294 -18.14 -4.15 12.33
C GLU A 294 -17.31 -4.69 11.18
N VAL A 295 -16.03 -4.34 11.09
CA VAL A 295 -15.10 -4.84 10.06
C VAL A 295 -13.78 -5.20 10.73
N SER A 296 -13.30 -6.43 10.53
CA SER A 296 -12.30 -7.02 11.42
C SER A 296 -11.63 -8.26 10.85
N LEU A 297 -10.47 -8.63 11.39
CA LEU A 297 -9.73 -9.85 11.09
C LEU A 297 -9.78 -10.80 12.28
N ASP A 298 -10.00 -12.09 12.00
CA ASP A 298 -9.90 -13.16 12.99
C ASP A 298 -8.64 -13.97 12.70
N PHE A 299 -7.73 -14.01 13.66
CA PHE A 299 -6.39 -14.57 13.53
C PHE A 299 -6.34 -16.04 13.97
N HIS A 300 -5.51 -16.84 13.30
CA HIS A 300 -5.41 -18.26 13.57
C HIS A 300 -4.27 -18.57 14.56
N GLU A 301 -4.62 -18.92 15.80
CA GLU A 301 -3.70 -19.32 16.86
C GLU A 301 -2.57 -18.30 17.13
N LEU A 302 -2.91 -17.01 17.25
CA LEU A 302 -1.96 -15.93 17.56
C LEU A 302 -2.11 -15.43 19.00
N ASP A 303 -2.29 -16.34 19.97
CA ASP A 303 -2.13 -15.99 21.38
C ASP A 303 -0.65 -15.70 21.72
N GLY A 304 -0.45 -14.78 22.66
CA GLY A 304 0.86 -14.28 23.06
C GLY A 304 1.44 -13.18 22.16
N VAL A 305 0.78 -12.80 21.07
CA VAL A 305 1.26 -11.70 20.21
C VAL A 305 1.01 -10.32 20.85
N PRO A 306 1.98 -9.39 20.83
CA PRO A 306 1.75 -8.00 21.18
C PRO A 306 0.82 -7.29 20.19
N ILE A 307 -0.09 -6.47 20.74
CA ILE A 307 -1.06 -5.64 20.04
C ILE A 307 -1.00 -4.22 20.62
N ARG A 308 -1.19 -3.21 19.77
CA ARG A 308 -1.38 -1.81 20.15
C ARG A 308 -2.42 -1.13 19.26
N SER A 309 -3.06 -0.11 19.81
CA SER A 309 -3.87 0.87 19.06
C SER A 309 -3.36 2.28 19.34
N GLU A 310 -3.79 3.25 18.53
CA GLU A 310 -3.23 4.61 18.55
C GLU A 310 -3.38 5.35 19.88
N LEU A 311 -4.58 5.30 20.49
CA LEU A 311 -4.89 5.94 21.77
C LEU A 311 -4.70 5.00 22.97
N GLY A 312 -4.42 3.72 22.71
CA GLY A 312 -4.09 2.74 23.75
C GLY A 312 -2.69 2.93 24.38
N PRO A 313 -2.33 2.07 25.35
CA PRO A 313 -1.03 2.06 25.99
C PRO A 313 0.17 2.04 25.03
N LYS A 314 1.26 2.70 25.46
CA LYS A 314 2.55 2.64 24.77
C LYS A 314 3.27 1.31 24.95
N GLU A 315 3.13 0.69 26.11
CA GLU A 315 3.50 -0.71 26.29
C GLU A 315 2.49 -1.62 25.59
N PRO A 316 2.91 -2.63 24.82
CA PRO A 316 2.00 -3.51 24.12
C PRO A 316 1.23 -4.42 25.09
N VAL A 317 0.02 -4.76 24.67
CA VAL A 317 -0.86 -5.71 25.37
C VAL A 317 -0.89 -7.01 24.59
N TYR A 318 -0.93 -8.15 25.29
CA TYR A 318 -0.64 -9.46 24.69
C TYR A 318 -1.91 -10.30 24.53
N ALA A 319 -2.21 -10.74 23.30
CA ALA A 319 -3.41 -11.54 23.01
C ALA A 319 -3.48 -12.80 23.88
N GLY A 320 -4.62 -13.08 24.50
CA GLY A 320 -4.81 -14.28 25.31
C GLY A 320 -3.99 -14.38 26.62
N ASP A 321 -3.07 -13.44 26.89
CA ASP A 321 -2.21 -13.48 28.07
C ASP A 321 -3.01 -13.08 29.33
N ALA A 322 -3.08 -13.99 30.29
CA ALA A 322 -3.82 -13.80 31.55
C ALA A 322 -3.25 -12.71 32.47
N THR A 323 -2.04 -12.22 32.21
CA THR A 323 -1.30 -11.26 33.05
C THR A 323 -0.93 -9.96 32.34
N ARG A 324 -0.70 -10.02 31.01
CA ARG A 324 -0.27 -8.88 30.18
C ARG A 324 -1.25 -8.54 29.05
N GLY A 325 -2.35 -9.27 28.93
CA GLY A 325 -3.38 -8.98 27.92
C GLY A 325 -4.38 -7.93 28.39
N ALA A 326 -4.73 -7.02 27.49
CA ALA A 326 -5.72 -5.97 27.68
C ALA A 326 -7.13 -6.51 27.98
N ASN A 327 -7.90 -5.82 28.81
CA ASN A 327 -9.35 -5.81 28.64
C ASN A 327 -9.67 -4.98 27.38
N PRO A 328 -10.78 -5.22 26.65
CA PRO A 328 -11.09 -4.44 25.45
C PRO A 328 -11.13 -2.92 25.66
N GLN A 329 -11.35 -2.46 26.90
CA GLN A 329 -11.34 -1.05 27.31
C GLN A 329 -9.94 -0.44 27.47
N ASP A 330 -8.89 -1.27 27.51
CA ASP A 330 -7.50 -0.81 27.56
C ASP A 330 -6.96 -0.51 26.13
N LEU A 331 -7.71 -0.88 25.08
CA LEU A 331 -7.43 -0.46 23.70
C LEU A 331 -8.41 0.65 23.31
N ASP A 332 -7.91 1.70 22.68
CA ASP A 332 -8.71 2.86 22.29
C ASP A 332 -8.23 3.43 20.94
N LEU A 333 -9.16 4.03 20.20
CA LEU A 333 -8.97 4.68 18.91
C LEU A 333 -10.18 5.57 18.58
N ASP A 334 -10.00 6.54 17.69
CA ASP A 334 -11.10 7.30 17.11
C ASP A 334 -10.91 7.51 15.59
N LEU A 335 -11.76 8.31 14.96
CA LEU A 335 -11.73 8.55 13.51
C LEU A 335 -10.47 9.30 13.05
N GLU A 336 -9.90 10.18 13.87
CA GLU A 336 -8.67 10.92 13.59
C GLU A 336 -7.43 10.11 14.03
N HIS A 337 -7.61 9.22 15.02
CA HIS A 337 -6.60 8.37 15.63
C HIS A 337 -6.92 6.87 15.46
N SER A 338 -6.91 6.39 14.21
CA SER A 338 -7.53 5.11 13.84
C SER A 338 -6.60 3.89 13.67
N TRP A 339 -5.28 3.96 13.96
CA TRP A 339 -4.42 2.80 13.68
C TRP A 339 -4.50 1.68 14.72
N ILE A 340 -4.42 0.44 14.26
CA ILE A 340 -4.27 -0.78 15.07
C ILE A 340 -3.08 -1.57 14.52
N SER A 341 -2.28 -2.18 15.38
CA SER A 341 -1.14 -3.00 14.95
C SER A 341 -0.92 -4.21 15.84
N GLY A 342 -0.39 -5.29 15.25
CA GLY A 342 0.12 -6.45 15.96
C GLY A 342 1.40 -6.96 15.31
N SER A 343 2.21 -7.69 16.09
CA SER A 343 3.44 -8.34 15.61
C SER A 343 3.48 -9.78 16.10
N THR A 344 3.84 -10.72 15.22
CA THR A 344 4.06 -12.11 15.64
C THR A 344 5.44 -12.33 16.27
N GLY A 345 6.39 -11.42 16.07
CA GLY A 345 7.81 -11.66 16.33
C GLY A 345 8.48 -12.67 15.39
N GLU A 346 7.72 -13.27 14.46
CA GLU A 346 8.15 -14.37 13.58
C GLU A 346 8.19 -13.92 12.12
N ASN A 347 8.75 -12.72 11.87
CA ASN A 347 8.81 -12.06 10.57
C ASN A 347 7.43 -11.81 9.90
N TRP A 348 6.43 -11.43 10.71
CA TRP A 348 5.19 -10.83 10.22
C TRP A 348 4.56 -9.89 11.26
N ASP A 349 4.39 -8.65 10.84
CA ASP A 349 3.73 -7.55 11.51
C ASP A 349 2.59 -7.03 10.62
N ILE A 350 1.57 -6.46 11.24
CA ILE A 350 0.44 -5.82 10.56
C ILE A 350 0.22 -4.41 11.11
N ILE A 351 -0.05 -3.45 10.24
CA ILE A 351 -0.68 -2.17 10.61
C ILE A 351 -1.97 -2.04 9.80
N ALA A 352 -3.08 -1.78 10.50
CA ALA A 352 -4.37 -1.48 9.92
C ALA A 352 -4.71 0.00 10.17
N PHE A 353 -5.30 0.66 9.17
CA PHE A 353 -5.91 1.98 9.31
C PHE A 353 -7.37 1.93 8.88
N PHE A 354 -8.22 2.71 9.55
CA PHE A 354 -9.55 3.03 9.04
C PHE A 354 -9.44 4.17 8.02
N SER A 355 -10.07 4.00 6.85
CA SER A 355 -10.15 5.01 5.79
C SER A 355 -11.61 5.37 5.48
N GLY A 356 -11.87 6.61 5.05
CA GLY A 356 -13.23 7.09 4.80
C GLY A 356 -13.27 8.35 3.93
N LYS A 357 -14.43 8.63 3.32
CA LYS A 357 -14.64 9.79 2.44
C LYS A 357 -14.71 11.09 3.26
N GLU A 358 -14.11 12.15 2.72
CA GLU A 358 -14.19 13.50 3.31
C GLU A 358 -15.64 13.91 3.62
N GLY A 359 -15.86 14.46 4.81
CA GLY A 359 -17.19 14.87 5.28
C GLY A 359 -18.01 13.76 5.96
N PHE A 360 -17.68 12.49 5.77
CA PHE A 360 -18.26 11.41 6.57
C PHE A 360 -17.55 11.30 7.93
N LYS A 361 -18.30 11.46 9.01
CA LYS A 361 -17.78 11.45 10.39
C LYS A 361 -18.58 10.51 11.30
N PRO A 362 -18.42 9.18 11.15
CA PRO A 362 -19.02 8.23 12.07
C PRO A 362 -18.35 8.28 13.44
N ALA A 363 -19.00 7.72 14.46
CA ALA A 363 -18.30 7.28 15.65
C ALA A 363 -17.55 5.97 15.33
N LEU A 364 -16.31 5.86 15.79
CA LEU A 364 -15.43 4.72 15.52
C LEU A 364 -14.86 4.23 16.85
N ASP A 365 -15.06 2.94 17.16
CA ASP A 365 -14.48 2.27 18.33
C ASP A 365 -13.64 1.07 17.87
N ILE A 366 -12.71 0.61 18.72
CA ILE A 366 -12.03 -0.66 18.49
C ILE A 366 -12.96 -1.86 18.74
N LEU A 367 -12.85 -2.88 17.88
CA LEU A 367 -13.34 -4.22 18.14
C LEU A 367 -12.17 -5.09 18.60
N TYR A 368 -12.26 -5.66 19.81
CA TYR A 368 -11.29 -6.61 20.32
C TYR A 368 -11.97 -7.78 21.07
N LYS A 369 -11.62 -9.01 20.70
CA LYS A 369 -11.95 -10.24 21.44
C LYS A 369 -10.73 -11.18 21.39
N ASP A 370 -10.54 -12.00 22.42
CA ASP A 370 -9.51 -13.04 22.45
C ASP A 370 -9.95 -14.25 23.28
N SER A 371 -9.08 -15.26 23.38
CA SER A 371 -9.31 -16.55 24.04
C SER A 371 -9.73 -16.47 25.52
N ARG A 372 -9.47 -15.34 26.21
CA ARG A 372 -9.85 -15.14 27.62
C ARG A 372 -11.31 -14.75 27.78
N PHE A 373 -11.90 -14.15 26.75
CA PHE A 373 -13.30 -13.75 26.75
C PHE A 373 -14.14 -14.89 26.15
N LYS A 374 -15.12 -15.39 26.91
CA LYS A 374 -16.08 -16.37 26.39
C LYS A 374 -16.97 -15.71 25.34
N SER A 375 -16.59 -15.84 24.08
CA SER A 375 -17.40 -15.50 22.91
C SER A 375 -18.29 -16.69 22.51
N ASP A 376 -19.47 -16.37 21.97
CA ASP A 376 -20.22 -17.31 21.14
C ASP A 376 -19.48 -17.50 19.79
N ILE A 377 -19.69 -18.66 19.15
CA ILE A 377 -19.15 -18.97 17.81
C ILE A 377 -19.65 -17.91 16.81
N ASP A 378 -18.74 -17.16 16.20
CA ASP A 378 -19.03 -15.96 15.39
C ASP A 378 -18.76 -16.21 13.91
N THR A 379 -19.61 -17.03 13.28
CA THR A 379 -19.47 -17.48 11.88
C THR A 379 -19.44 -16.31 10.86
N PRO A 380 -18.66 -16.39 9.76
CA PRO A 380 -17.82 -17.51 9.34
C PRO A 380 -16.58 -17.69 10.24
N GLU A 381 -16.15 -18.95 10.39
CA GLU A 381 -15.00 -19.38 11.18
C GLU A 381 -14.61 -20.78 10.67
N ARG A 382 -13.36 -20.98 10.27
CA ARG A 382 -12.84 -22.26 9.75
C ARG A 382 -12.15 -23.07 10.84
N PHE A 383 -11.48 -22.39 11.77
CA PHE A 383 -10.79 -22.97 12.90
C PHE A 383 -11.49 -22.58 14.19
N LYS A 384 -12.04 -23.57 14.90
CA LYS A 384 -12.85 -23.31 16.09
C LYS A 384 -12.01 -22.68 17.21
N GLY A 385 -12.44 -21.51 17.66
CA GLY A 385 -11.74 -20.72 18.65
C GLY A 385 -10.55 -20.00 18.04
N SER A 386 -10.71 -19.39 16.86
CA SER A 386 -9.71 -18.45 16.35
C SER A 386 -9.65 -17.18 17.21
N HIS A 387 -8.43 -16.64 17.37
CA HIS A 387 -8.13 -15.47 18.17
C HIS A 387 -6.69 -14.97 17.91
N PRO A 388 -6.42 -13.67 18.14
CA PRO A 388 -7.38 -12.62 18.51
C PRO A 388 -8.30 -12.23 17.34
N HIS A 389 -9.46 -11.65 17.68
CA HIS A 389 -10.39 -11.05 16.73
C HIS A 389 -10.32 -9.53 16.90
N VAL A 390 -9.77 -8.82 15.91
CA VAL A 390 -9.40 -7.40 16.03
C VAL A 390 -9.91 -6.59 14.83
N GLY A 391 -10.38 -5.37 15.07
CA GLY A 391 -10.77 -4.44 14.00
C GLY A 391 -11.53 -3.23 14.52
N TYR A 392 -12.56 -2.82 13.78
CA TYR A 392 -13.30 -1.58 14.00
C TYR A 392 -14.80 -1.84 14.16
N ASN A 393 -15.45 -1.03 14.99
CA ASN A 393 -16.90 -0.88 15.04
C ASN A 393 -17.27 0.57 14.64
N VAL A 394 -18.03 0.71 13.56
CA VAL A 394 -18.49 1.98 13.01
C VAL A 394 -19.95 2.20 13.40
N LYS A 395 -20.22 3.30 14.10
CA LYS A 395 -21.52 3.69 14.63
C LYS A 395 -21.96 5.05 14.05
N ASP A 396 -23.20 5.44 14.36
CA ASP A 396 -23.82 6.70 13.92
C ASP A 396 -23.78 6.91 12.39
N VAL A 397 -23.95 5.80 11.66
CA VAL A 397 -23.96 5.76 10.19
C VAL A 397 -25.14 6.58 9.65
N VAL A 398 -24.85 7.51 8.75
CA VAL A 398 -25.84 8.49 8.25
C VAL A 398 -26.72 7.94 7.12
N TYR A 399 -28.01 8.31 7.16
CA TYR A 399 -28.99 7.95 6.13
C TYR A 399 -29.10 9.04 5.05
N GLY A 400 -29.28 8.62 3.80
CA GLY A 400 -29.56 9.48 2.66
C GLY A 400 -28.34 10.14 2.01
N GLN A 401 -27.14 9.59 2.25
CA GLN A 401 -25.87 10.06 1.71
C GLN A 401 -25.08 8.87 1.14
N GLU A 402 -24.21 9.15 0.17
CA GLU A 402 -23.14 8.23 -0.20
C GLU A 402 -22.00 8.39 0.81
N ILE A 403 -21.56 7.27 1.38
CA ILE A 403 -20.44 7.20 2.33
C ILE A 403 -19.42 6.19 1.81
N VAL A 404 -18.17 6.33 2.25
CA VAL A 404 -17.12 5.35 2.00
C VAL A 404 -16.51 4.96 3.34
N ILE A 405 -16.34 3.65 3.53
CA ILE A 405 -15.69 3.03 4.68
C ILE A 405 -14.67 2.05 4.13
N GLY A 406 -13.42 2.16 4.56
CA GLY A 406 -12.35 1.24 4.17
C GLY A 406 -11.50 0.81 5.34
N ILE A 407 -10.81 -0.30 5.14
CA ILE A 407 -9.64 -0.67 5.93
C ILE A 407 -8.46 -0.80 4.97
N ASP A 408 -7.36 -0.18 5.36
CA ASP A 408 -6.07 -0.27 4.67
C ASP A 408 -5.14 -1.13 5.55
N LEU A 409 -4.82 -2.33 5.07
CA LEU A 409 -3.98 -3.32 5.74
C LEU A 409 -2.58 -3.32 5.12
N PHE A 410 -1.55 -3.16 5.94
CA PHE A 410 -0.13 -3.20 5.54
C PHE A 410 0.57 -4.37 6.25
N PHE A 411 1.44 -5.08 5.54
CA PHE A 411 2.15 -6.27 6.03
C PHE A 411 3.66 -6.19 5.78
N ASP A 412 4.47 -6.34 6.82
CA ASP A 412 5.94 -6.37 6.74
C ASP A 412 6.55 -7.05 7.97
N ASP A 413 7.88 -7.07 8.15
CA ASP A 413 8.56 -7.53 9.37
C ASP A 413 9.39 -6.43 10.06
N ALA A 414 9.41 -5.21 9.49
CA ALA A 414 10.14 -4.06 10.00
C ALA A 414 9.35 -3.20 11.00
N PHE A 415 8.02 -3.21 10.94
CA PHE A 415 7.16 -2.22 11.61
C PHE A 415 7.48 -2.10 13.10
N TRP A 416 7.61 -3.21 13.81
CA TRP A 416 7.92 -3.18 15.25
C TRP A 416 9.42 -3.22 15.53
N SER A 417 10.14 -4.13 14.86
CA SER A 417 11.49 -4.55 15.28
C SER A 417 12.64 -3.76 14.66
N LYS A 418 12.46 -3.18 13.46
CA LYS A 418 13.53 -2.52 12.68
C LYS A 418 13.33 -1.01 12.60
N ASP A 419 12.16 -0.57 12.13
CA ASP A 419 11.83 0.85 11.95
C ASP A 419 11.17 1.47 13.20
N GLY A 420 10.47 0.64 13.99
CA GLY A 420 9.73 1.05 15.19
C GLY A 420 8.32 1.57 14.88
N LEU A 421 7.32 1.07 15.63
CA LEU A 421 5.91 1.14 15.24
C LEU A 421 5.42 2.57 14.94
N GLU A 422 5.67 3.51 15.85
CA GLU A 422 5.33 4.93 15.65
C GLU A 422 6.00 5.55 14.41
N SER A 423 7.23 5.16 14.08
CA SER A 423 7.94 5.62 12.88
C SER A 423 7.32 5.02 11.62
N ALA A 424 7.04 3.71 11.64
CA ALA A 424 6.37 2.99 10.57
C ALA A 424 4.99 3.60 10.25
N VAL A 425 4.16 3.83 11.28
CA VAL A 425 2.86 4.51 11.14
C VAL A 425 3.00 5.88 10.46
N GLN A 426 3.99 6.69 10.85
CA GLN A 426 4.21 8.00 10.23
C GLN A 426 4.66 7.89 8.77
N MET A 427 5.51 6.92 8.43
CA MET A 427 5.96 6.68 7.05
C MET A 427 4.83 6.15 6.15
N LEU A 428 3.94 5.31 6.67
CA LEU A 428 2.76 4.82 5.96
C LEU A 428 1.72 5.92 5.72
N ARG A 429 1.43 6.75 6.74
CA ARG A 429 0.47 7.87 6.63
C ARG A 429 0.94 9.00 5.72
N ASN A 430 2.25 9.26 5.66
CA ASN A 430 2.82 10.39 4.94
C ASN A 430 3.75 9.89 3.81
N PRO A 431 3.29 9.87 2.54
CA PRO A 431 4.15 9.52 1.40
C PRO A 431 5.45 10.34 1.36
N MET A 432 6.55 9.72 0.93
CA MET A 432 7.85 10.40 0.83
C MET A 432 7.73 11.66 -0.05
N PRO A 433 8.18 12.85 0.41
CA PRO A 433 7.94 14.11 -0.30
C PRO A 433 8.46 14.10 -1.74
N LEU A 434 7.56 14.39 -2.69
CA LEU A 434 7.82 14.44 -4.13
C LEU A 434 8.05 15.89 -4.61
N THR A 435 9.04 16.07 -5.48
CA THR A 435 9.19 17.23 -6.36
C THR A 435 9.17 16.79 -7.82
N VAL A 436 8.31 17.39 -8.64
CA VAL A 436 8.23 17.17 -10.09
C VAL A 436 8.92 18.31 -10.82
N THR A 437 9.92 18.01 -11.64
CA THR A 437 10.67 19.01 -12.43
C THR A 437 10.53 18.71 -13.92
N ALA A 438 9.87 19.58 -14.67
CA ALA A 438 9.79 19.48 -16.14
C ALA A 438 11.20 19.57 -16.78
N GLN A 439 11.39 18.93 -17.94
CA GLN A 439 12.67 18.89 -18.68
C GLN A 439 12.53 19.38 -20.13
#